data_AF-A5GBN9-F1
#
_entry.id   AF-A5GBN9-F1
#
_cell.length_a   1.000
_cell.length_b   1.000
_cell.length_c   1.000
_cell.angle_alpha   90.00
_cell.angle_beta   90.00
_cell.angle_gamma   90.00
#
_symmetry.space_group_name_H-M   'P 1'
#
loop_
_entity.id
_entity.type
_entity.pdbx_description
1 polymer ?
#
loop_
_entity_poly.entity_id
_entity_poly.type
_entity_poly.pdbx_seq_one_letter_code
_entity_poly.pdbx_strand_id
1 'polypeptide(L)'
;MKVIKRLYKWSIEPWPLHLFPVFVSVHLFSLRIFQSHNQIINSNFSAAFQIIGGLIIIWVINSNLGIVSKTSIKNSIFDWLKRFPLIAKQKSVNLQVDSLLSASGIYDARLIPGHKNTEEKVEFLLQEVNRIHDKIDKTRDELKRDIRTSEDRISIKINTIKTDINEINTNLKAAIVGGVKAEALGVLTVAYGIAIPIIYKIA
;
A
#
# COMPACT_ATOMS: atom_id res chain seq x y z
N MET A 1 -15.60 -26.32 -3.75
CA MET A 1 -14.12 -26.19 -3.83
C MET A 1 -13.57 -24.76 -3.69
N LYS A 2 -14.15 -23.70 -4.29
CA LYS A 2 -13.60 -22.32 -4.18
C LYS A 2 -13.55 -21.78 -2.75
N VAL A 3 -14.53 -22.12 -1.91
CA VAL A 3 -14.60 -21.70 -0.49
C VAL A 3 -13.50 -22.36 0.35
N ILE A 4 -13.26 -23.66 0.18
CA ILE A 4 -12.17 -24.40 0.87
C ILE A 4 -10.81 -23.83 0.49
N LYS A 5 -10.56 -23.55 -0.80
CA LYS A 5 -9.32 -22.89 -1.24
C LYS A 5 -9.16 -21.49 -0.64
N ARG A 6 -10.24 -20.72 -0.48
CA ARG A 6 -10.21 -19.41 0.20
C ARG A 6 -9.97 -19.54 1.70
N LEU A 7 -10.57 -20.52 2.36
CA LEU A 7 -10.34 -20.82 3.78
C LEU A 7 -8.90 -21.25 4.02
N TYR A 8 -8.36 -22.14 3.19
CA TYR A 8 -6.96 -22.57 3.25
C TYR A 8 -6.00 -21.39 3.02
N LYS A 9 -6.26 -20.57 1.99
CA LYS A 9 -5.47 -19.38 1.72
C LYS A 9 -5.55 -18.36 2.85
N TRP A 10 -6.74 -18.10 3.38
CA TRP A 10 -6.98 -17.22 4.54
C TRP A 10 -6.31 -17.77 5.80
N SER A 11 -6.31 -19.09 5.99
CA SER A 11 -5.68 -19.74 7.13
C SER A 11 -4.16 -19.68 7.05
N ILE A 12 -3.55 -19.74 5.86
CA ILE A 12 -2.09 -19.69 5.62
C ILE A 12 -1.53 -18.27 5.63
N GLU A 13 -2.35 -17.28 5.30
CA GLU A 13 -1.97 -15.87 5.27
C GLU A 13 -1.53 -15.27 6.62
N PRO A 14 -1.98 -15.73 7.81
CA PRO A 14 -1.44 -15.33 9.10
C PRO A 14 -0.29 -16.26 9.54
N TRP A 15 0.86 -16.13 8.88
CA TRP A 15 2.07 -16.93 9.12
C TRP A 15 2.52 -17.06 10.59
N PRO A 16 2.37 -16.06 11.49
CA PRO A 16 2.75 -16.23 12.90
C PRO A 16 1.76 -17.09 13.70
N LEU A 17 0.48 -17.09 13.32
CA LEU A 17 -0.59 -17.68 14.13
C LEU A 17 -0.54 -19.21 14.14
N HIS A 18 0.07 -19.81 13.11
CA HIS A 18 0.40 -21.23 13.07
C HIS A 18 1.47 -21.66 14.06
N LEU A 19 2.29 -20.74 14.56
CA LEU A 19 3.30 -21.08 15.57
C LEU A 19 2.64 -21.44 16.90
N PHE A 20 1.48 -20.86 17.21
CA PHE A 20 0.76 -21.15 18.44
C PHE A 20 0.41 -22.65 18.61
N PRO A 21 -0.31 -23.32 17.68
CA PRO A 21 -0.60 -24.75 17.81
C PRO A 21 0.66 -25.62 17.80
N VAL A 22 1.74 -25.19 17.13
CA VAL A 22 3.04 -25.88 17.21
C VAL A 22 3.59 -25.82 18.63
N PHE A 23 3.61 -24.65 19.27
CA PHE A 23 4.08 -24.52 20.64
C PHE A 23 3.22 -25.30 21.65
N VAL A 24 1.88 -25.27 21.48
CA VAL A 24 0.96 -26.08 22.29
C VAL A 24 1.25 -27.57 22.11
N SER A 25 1.50 -28.01 20.88
CA SER A 25 1.84 -29.40 20.58
C SER A 25 3.16 -29.82 21.23
N VAL A 26 4.19 -28.97 21.18
CA VAL A 26 5.48 -29.22 21.84
C VAL A 26 5.31 -29.30 23.36
N HIS A 27 4.48 -28.43 23.95
CA HIS A 27 4.16 -28.47 25.37
C HIS A 27 3.48 -29.80 25.77
N LEU A 28 2.40 -30.18 25.06
CA LEU A 28 1.68 -31.43 25.30
C LEU A 28 2.56 -32.66 25.08
N PHE A 29 3.43 -32.62 24.07
CA PHE A 29 4.39 -33.67 23.80
C PHE A 29 5.42 -33.82 24.94
N SER A 30 5.92 -32.70 25.46
CA SER A 30 6.84 -32.68 26.60
C SER A 30 6.20 -33.31 27.84
N LEU A 31 4.94 -32.99 28.12
CA LEU A 31 4.18 -33.59 29.24
C LEU A 31 3.98 -35.09 29.06
N ARG A 32 3.80 -35.56 27.82
CA ARG A 32 3.61 -36.98 27.54
C ARG A 32 4.88 -37.79 27.78
N ILE A 33 6.05 -37.22 27.49
CA ILE A 33 7.36 -37.88 27.66
C ILE A 33 7.81 -37.85 29.13
N PHE A 34 7.64 -36.71 29.81
CA PHE A 34 8.25 -36.46 31.12
C PHE A 34 7.21 -36.38 32.25
N GLN A 35 6.39 -37.41 32.38
CA GLN A 35 5.26 -37.44 33.32
C GLN A 35 5.69 -37.21 34.79
N SER A 36 6.88 -37.67 35.18
CA SER A 36 7.41 -37.52 36.54
C SER A 36 7.74 -36.07 36.94
N HIS A 37 7.86 -35.15 35.97
CA HIS A 37 8.28 -33.77 36.20
C HIS A 37 7.26 -32.74 35.68
N ASN A 38 5.98 -33.12 35.57
CA ASN A 38 4.91 -32.29 35.00
C ASN A 38 4.84 -30.87 35.61
N GLN A 39 5.01 -30.75 36.93
CA GLN A 39 4.93 -29.45 37.62
C GLN A 39 6.06 -28.49 37.20
N ILE A 40 7.29 -29.00 37.08
CA ILE A 40 8.45 -28.21 36.66
C ILE A 40 8.29 -27.78 35.20
N ILE A 41 7.83 -28.71 34.35
CA ILE A 41 7.61 -28.45 32.91
C ILE A 41 6.53 -27.39 32.71
N ASN A 42 5.37 -27.54 33.36
CA ASN A 42 4.28 -26.57 33.29
C ASN A 42 4.73 -25.18 33.75
N SER A 43 5.49 -25.09 34.85
CA SER A 43 6.02 -23.83 35.36
C SER A 43 6.98 -23.16 34.35
N ASN A 44 7.91 -23.92 33.79
CA ASN A 44 8.88 -23.41 32.83
C ASN A 44 8.21 -22.97 31.51
N PHE A 45 7.28 -23.76 30.98
CA PHE A 45 6.54 -23.40 29.78
C PHE A 45 5.63 -22.19 30.01
N SER A 46 4.95 -22.12 31.16
CA SER A 46 4.18 -20.94 31.57
C SER A 46 5.04 -19.67 31.53
N ALA A 47 6.21 -19.70 32.19
CA ALA A 47 7.13 -18.56 32.21
C ALA A 47 7.65 -18.21 30.80
N ALA A 48 8.06 -19.22 30.03
CA ALA A 48 8.54 -19.04 28.66
C ALA A 48 7.48 -18.41 27.75
N PHE A 49 6.23 -18.88 27.81
CA PHE A 49 5.12 -18.33 27.03
C PHE A 49 4.79 -16.89 27.41
N GLN A 50 4.84 -16.55 28.70
CA GLN A 50 4.62 -15.17 29.16
C GLN A 50 5.74 -14.24 28.69
N ILE A 51 7.00 -14.65 28.81
CA ILE A 51 8.17 -13.86 28.35
C ILE A 51 8.13 -13.68 26.84
N ILE A 52 7.97 -14.76 26.08
CA ILE A 52 7.94 -14.72 24.61
C ILE A 52 6.73 -13.91 24.13
N GLY A 53 5.55 -14.17 24.68
CA GLY A 53 4.34 -13.44 24.32
C GLY A 53 4.44 -11.94 24.65
N GLY A 54 5.01 -11.59 25.81
CA GLY A 54 5.29 -10.21 26.19
C GLY A 54 6.29 -9.52 25.26
N LEU A 55 7.39 -10.19 24.91
CA LEU A 55 8.38 -9.68 23.96
C LEU A 55 7.77 -9.45 22.56
N ILE A 56 6.92 -10.35 22.09
CA ILE A 56 6.19 -10.18 20.82
C ILE A 56 5.32 -8.93 20.88
N ILE A 57 4.55 -8.75 21.96
CA ILE A 57 3.69 -7.56 22.12
C ILE A 57 4.53 -6.28 22.11
N ILE A 58 5.63 -6.23 22.87
CA ILE A 58 6.52 -5.06 22.92
C ILE A 58 7.14 -4.78 21.56
N TRP A 59 7.63 -5.82 20.87
CA TRP A 59 8.20 -5.69 19.53
C TRP A 59 7.17 -5.14 18.55
N VAL A 60 5.94 -5.66 18.57
CA VAL A 60 4.84 -5.19 17.72
C VAL A 60 4.49 -3.74 18.02
N ILE A 61 4.39 -3.34 19.30
CA ILE A 61 4.15 -1.96 19.69
C ILE A 61 5.27 -1.05 19.14
N ASN A 62 6.54 -1.45 19.31
CA ASN A 62 7.69 -0.71 18.81
C ASN A 62 7.69 -0.56 17.28
N SER A 63 7.41 -1.65 16.56
CA SER A 63 7.34 -1.64 15.09
C SER A 63 6.13 -0.88 14.54
N ASN A 64 5.06 -0.69 15.32
CA ASN A 64 3.84 -0.03 14.90
C ASN A 64 3.65 1.41 15.42
N LEU A 65 4.49 1.87 16.35
CA LEU A 65 4.41 3.20 16.96
C LEU A 65 4.45 4.36 15.94
N GLY A 66 5.01 4.14 14.74
CA GLY A 66 5.00 5.13 13.64
C GLY A 66 3.70 5.19 12.81
N ILE A 67 2.83 4.18 12.88
CA ILE A 67 1.66 4.02 12.00
C ILE A 67 0.33 4.06 12.79
N VAL A 68 0.36 3.79 14.11
CA VAL A 68 -0.83 3.55 14.94
C VAL A 68 -1.08 4.70 15.92
N SER A 69 -1.37 5.91 15.41
CA SER A 69 -2.01 6.92 16.27
C SER A 69 -3.54 6.89 16.21
N LYS A 70 -4.16 6.07 15.33
CA LYS A 70 -5.63 6.10 15.12
C LYS A 70 -6.39 4.77 15.09
N THR A 71 -5.75 3.61 14.96
CA THR A 71 -6.46 2.31 14.90
C THR A 71 -6.38 1.58 16.24
N SER A 72 -7.52 1.48 16.94
CA SER A 72 -7.60 0.69 18.18
C SER A 72 -7.42 -0.80 17.89
N ILE A 73 -6.64 -1.48 18.72
CA ILE A 73 -6.33 -2.92 18.65
C ILE A 73 -7.61 -3.76 18.52
N LYS A 74 -8.66 -3.39 19.26
CA LYS A 74 -9.96 -4.06 19.21
C LYS A 74 -10.59 -3.96 17.81
N ASN A 75 -10.58 -2.77 17.21
CA ASN A 75 -11.13 -2.58 15.87
C ASN A 75 -10.36 -3.38 14.82
N SER A 76 -9.04 -3.49 14.97
CA SER A 76 -8.19 -4.27 14.07
C SER A 76 -8.46 -5.78 14.14
N ILE A 77 -8.67 -6.35 15.33
CA ILE A 77 -9.06 -7.77 15.50
C ILE A 77 -10.44 -8.01 14.87
N PHE A 78 -11.39 -7.11 15.12
CA PHE A 78 -12.73 -7.19 14.53
C PHE A 78 -12.73 -7.03 13.00
N ASP A 79 -11.88 -6.15 12.46
CA ASP A 79 -11.73 -5.96 11.02
C ASP A 79 -11.06 -7.16 10.36
N TRP A 80 -10.10 -7.81 11.03
CA TRP A 80 -9.56 -9.09 10.58
C TRP A 80 -10.63 -10.19 10.56
N LEU A 81 -11.44 -10.28 11.62
CA LEU A 81 -12.54 -11.23 11.70
C LEU A 81 -13.64 -10.94 10.66
N LYS A 82 -13.89 -9.67 10.32
CA LYS A 82 -14.82 -9.27 9.25
C LYS A 82 -14.33 -9.64 7.84
N ARG A 83 -13.02 -9.76 7.62
CA ARG A 83 -12.45 -10.23 6.34
C ARG A 83 -12.58 -11.73 6.13
N PHE A 84 -13.22 -12.44 7.06
CA PHE A 84 -13.48 -13.86 6.94
C PHE A 84 -14.22 -14.15 5.61
N PRO A 85 -13.78 -15.17 4.84
CA PRO A 85 -14.23 -15.39 3.46
C PRO A 85 -15.72 -15.71 3.31
N LEU A 86 -16.42 -15.98 4.40
CA LEU A 86 -17.88 -16.15 4.45
C LEU A 86 -18.65 -14.82 4.48
N ILE A 87 -18.00 -13.70 4.83
CA ILE A 87 -18.64 -12.39 5.07
C ILE A 87 -18.24 -11.36 3.99
N ALA A 88 -17.05 -11.49 3.38
CA ALA A 88 -16.53 -10.49 2.44
C ALA A 88 -17.04 -10.66 1.00
N LYS A 89 -17.85 -9.69 0.51
CA LYS A 89 -18.25 -9.55 -0.91
C LYS A 89 -17.09 -8.94 -1.74
N GLN A 90 -16.79 -9.51 -2.91
CA GLN A 90 -15.64 -9.13 -3.75
C GLN A 90 -15.81 -7.74 -4.37
N LYS A 91 -14.76 -6.89 -4.34
CA LYS A 91 -14.64 -5.70 -5.19
C LYS A 91 -13.66 -6.00 -6.33
N SER A 92 -14.13 -5.87 -7.57
CA SER A 92 -13.32 -5.96 -8.79
C SER A 92 -12.57 -4.65 -9.03
N VAL A 93 -11.28 -4.74 -9.33
CA VAL A 93 -10.46 -3.58 -9.73
C VAL A 93 -10.11 -3.79 -11.21
N ASN A 94 -10.59 -2.88 -12.06
CA ASN A 94 -10.19 -2.82 -13.47
C ASN A 94 -9.00 -1.87 -13.60
N LEU A 95 -7.96 -2.32 -14.29
CA LEU A 95 -6.73 -1.58 -14.58
C LEU A 95 -6.67 -1.38 -16.09
N GLN A 96 -6.55 -0.14 -16.54
CA GLN A 96 -6.43 0.23 -17.96
C GLN A 96 -5.19 1.10 -18.11
N VAL A 97 -4.36 0.79 -19.10
CA VAL A 97 -3.06 1.42 -19.36
C VAL A 97 -3.10 1.95 -20.80
N ASP A 98 -2.80 3.23 -20.99
CA ASP A 98 -2.60 3.85 -22.31
C ASP A 98 -1.29 4.65 -22.35
N SER A 99 -0.60 4.60 -23.49
CA SER A 99 0.72 5.17 -23.74
C SER A 99 0.69 6.15 -24.93
N LEU A 100 1.53 7.20 -24.92
CA LEU A 100 1.73 8.07 -26.10
C LEU A 100 3.07 8.86 -26.07
N LEU A 101 3.65 9.07 -27.26
CA LEU A 101 5.02 9.56 -27.56
C LEU A 101 5.03 10.80 -28.48
N SER A 102 6.04 11.67 -28.23
CA SER A 102 6.85 12.54 -29.13
C SER A 102 6.31 13.82 -29.82
N ALA A 103 7.10 14.90 -29.77
CA ALA A 103 6.96 16.13 -30.56
C ALA A 103 8.35 16.69 -31.00
N SER A 104 8.42 17.30 -32.19
CA SER A 104 9.60 17.94 -32.82
C SER A 104 9.21 19.32 -33.36
N GLY A 105 10.10 20.31 -33.27
CA GLY A 105 9.89 21.70 -33.73
C GLY A 105 11.02 22.19 -34.65
N ILE A 106 10.68 23.11 -35.57
CA ILE A 106 11.58 23.72 -36.56
C ILE A 106 11.47 25.26 -36.45
N TYR A 107 12.60 25.96 -36.52
CA TYR A 107 12.70 27.43 -36.55
C TYR A 107 13.18 27.91 -37.92
N ASP A 108 12.65 29.05 -38.39
CA ASP A 108 13.06 29.71 -39.64
C ASP A 108 13.34 31.21 -39.39
N ALA A 109 14.41 31.73 -39.99
CA ALA A 109 14.90 33.11 -39.81
C ALA A 109 15.12 33.78 -41.17
N ARG A 110 14.66 35.04 -41.33
CA ARG A 110 14.89 35.80 -42.58
C ARG A 110 15.19 37.28 -42.38
N LEU A 111 16.01 37.77 -43.32
CA LEU A 111 16.55 39.11 -43.48
C LEU A 111 15.57 40.04 -44.23
N ILE A 112 15.54 41.31 -43.82
CA ILE A 112 14.67 42.36 -44.36
C ILE A 112 15.44 43.16 -45.42
N PRO A 113 14.92 43.32 -46.65
CA PRO A 113 15.54 44.16 -47.67
C PRO A 113 15.15 45.66 -47.55
N GLY A 114 16.02 46.56 -48.03
CA GLY A 114 15.82 48.02 -47.99
C GLY A 114 15.01 48.55 -49.17
N HIS A 115 14.10 49.50 -48.92
CA HIS A 115 13.09 50.00 -49.88
C HIS A 115 13.41 51.43 -50.34
N LYS A 116 13.15 51.76 -51.63
CA LYS A 116 13.52 53.06 -52.24
C LYS A 116 12.35 53.99 -52.54
N ASN A 117 11.11 53.50 -52.71
CA ASN A 117 9.94 54.33 -53.04
C ASN A 117 8.79 54.24 -52.01
N THR A 118 7.92 55.25 -51.97
CA THR A 118 6.77 55.35 -51.04
C THR A 118 5.65 54.36 -51.32
N GLU A 119 5.31 54.09 -52.58
CA GLU A 119 4.31 53.05 -52.93
C GLU A 119 4.83 51.65 -52.60
N GLU A 120 6.10 51.39 -52.90
CA GLU A 120 6.80 50.14 -52.55
C GLU A 120 6.83 49.92 -51.03
N LYS A 121 6.91 51.01 -50.25
CA LYS A 121 6.82 50.97 -48.78
C LYS A 121 5.41 50.68 -48.28
N VAL A 122 4.37 51.17 -48.96
CA VAL A 122 2.96 50.87 -48.60
C VAL A 122 2.62 49.42 -48.91
N GLU A 123 3.05 48.91 -50.07
CA GLU A 123 2.86 47.51 -50.44
C GLU A 123 3.62 46.57 -49.49
N PHE A 124 4.86 46.92 -49.13
CA PHE A 124 5.63 46.19 -48.11
C PHE A 124 4.95 46.20 -46.74
N LEU A 125 4.41 47.34 -46.30
CA LEU A 125 3.68 47.43 -45.03
C LEU A 125 2.42 46.56 -45.04
N LEU A 126 1.68 46.51 -46.15
CA LEU A 126 0.51 45.64 -46.31
C LEU A 126 0.89 44.16 -46.25
N GLN A 127 1.98 43.77 -46.92
CA GLN A 127 2.51 42.42 -46.84
C GLN A 127 2.96 42.06 -45.42
N GLU A 128 3.63 42.98 -44.70
CA GLU A 128 4.09 42.71 -43.34
C GLU A 128 2.91 42.65 -42.35
N VAL A 129 1.85 43.45 -42.54
CA VAL A 129 0.63 43.34 -41.71
C VAL A 129 -0.05 42.00 -41.90
N ASN A 130 -0.21 41.52 -43.14
CA ASN A 130 -0.76 40.20 -43.42
C ASN A 130 0.12 39.10 -42.83
N ARG A 131 1.44 39.24 -42.94
CA ARG A 131 2.41 38.29 -42.38
C ARG A 131 2.38 38.26 -40.85
N ILE A 132 2.21 39.41 -40.21
CA ILE A 132 2.03 39.51 -38.76
C ILE A 132 0.72 38.82 -38.35
N HIS A 133 -0.36 38.99 -39.10
CA HIS A 133 -1.61 38.26 -38.87
C HIS A 133 -1.41 36.74 -38.93
N ASP A 134 -0.79 36.24 -40.01
CA ASP A 134 -0.46 34.82 -40.15
C ASP A 134 0.42 34.30 -39.01
N LYS A 135 1.36 35.13 -38.55
CA LYS A 135 2.24 34.77 -37.43
C LYS A 135 1.48 34.72 -36.11
N ILE A 136 0.57 35.67 -35.87
CA ILE A 136 -0.30 35.68 -34.68
C ILE A 136 -1.17 34.43 -34.65
N ASP A 137 -1.78 34.06 -35.77
CA ASP A 137 -2.63 32.86 -35.85
C ASP A 137 -1.83 31.58 -35.62
N LYS A 138 -0.64 31.47 -36.22
CA LYS A 138 0.28 30.35 -35.95
C LYS A 138 0.70 30.28 -34.48
N THR A 139 1.11 31.39 -33.89
CA THR A 139 1.48 31.43 -32.47
C THR A 139 0.30 31.10 -31.56
N ARG A 140 -0.93 31.51 -31.92
CA ARG A 140 -2.14 31.16 -31.18
C ARG A 140 -2.41 29.66 -31.22
N ASP A 141 -2.24 29.04 -32.37
CA ASP A 141 -2.44 27.60 -32.53
C ASP A 141 -1.35 26.77 -31.83
N GLU A 142 -0.09 27.21 -31.89
CA GLU A 142 1.01 26.64 -31.13
C GLU A 142 0.75 26.74 -29.63
N LEU A 143 0.37 27.92 -29.14
CA LEU A 143 0.04 28.12 -27.72
C LEU A 143 -1.11 27.22 -27.27
N LYS A 144 -2.16 27.08 -28.09
CA LYS A 144 -3.29 26.19 -27.79
C LYS A 144 -2.86 24.72 -27.73
N ARG A 145 -1.90 24.32 -28.57
CA ARG A 145 -1.31 22.98 -28.56
C ARG A 145 -0.45 22.75 -27.32
N ASP A 146 0.35 23.74 -26.91
CA ASP A 146 1.18 23.68 -25.71
C ASP A 146 0.35 23.62 -24.43
N ILE A 147 -0.76 24.37 -24.38
CA ILE A 147 -1.73 24.31 -23.29
C ILE A 147 -2.30 22.89 -23.17
N ARG A 148 -2.82 22.32 -24.27
CA ARG A 148 -3.34 20.94 -24.28
C ARG A 148 -2.30 19.92 -23.85
N THR A 149 -1.08 20.04 -24.37
CA THR A 149 0.02 19.15 -24.01
C THR A 149 0.38 19.27 -22.52
N SER A 150 0.30 20.47 -21.96
CA SER A 150 0.52 20.70 -20.53
C SER A 150 -0.61 20.15 -19.67
N GLU A 151 -1.87 20.31 -20.10
CA GLU A 151 -3.04 19.70 -19.45
C GLU A 151 -2.92 18.17 -19.42
N ASP A 152 -2.54 17.55 -20.53
CA ASP A 152 -2.32 16.10 -20.62
C ASP A 152 -1.21 15.65 -19.67
N ARG A 153 -0.07 16.37 -19.63
CA ARG A 153 1.03 16.07 -18.69
C ARG A 153 0.60 16.18 -17.23
N ILE A 154 -0.20 17.18 -16.90
CA ILE A 154 -0.75 17.36 -15.54
C ILE A 154 -1.69 16.20 -15.21
N SER A 155 -2.57 15.81 -16.13
CA SER A 155 -3.50 14.69 -15.96
C SER A 155 -2.75 13.37 -15.72
N ILE A 156 -1.69 13.11 -16.49
CA ILE A 156 -0.82 11.94 -16.30
C ILE A 156 -0.18 11.98 -14.91
N LYS A 157 0.42 13.10 -14.49
CA LYS A 157 1.02 13.23 -13.15
C LYS A 157 0.00 13.01 -12.04
N ILE A 158 -1.21 13.54 -12.17
CA ILE A 158 -2.30 13.32 -11.19
C ILE A 158 -2.63 11.84 -11.09
N ASN A 159 -2.70 11.13 -12.22
CA ASN A 159 -2.99 9.70 -12.23
C ASN A 159 -1.84 8.89 -11.62
N THR A 160 -0.58 9.23 -11.90
CA THR A 160 0.58 8.60 -11.26
C THR A 160 0.58 8.83 -9.75
N ILE A 161 0.33 10.05 -9.28
CA ILE A 161 0.24 10.34 -7.84
C ILE A 161 -0.90 9.54 -7.20
N LYS A 162 -2.05 9.40 -7.88
CA LYS A 162 -3.15 8.56 -7.39
C LYS A 162 -2.77 7.09 -7.29
N THR A 163 -2.02 6.55 -8.26
CA THR A 163 -1.54 5.17 -8.19
C THR A 163 -0.54 5.00 -7.05
N ASP A 164 0.40 5.91 -6.87
CA ASP A 164 1.40 5.86 -5.80
C ASP A 164 0.74 5.95 -4.42
N ILE A 165 -0.25 6.84 -4.26
CA ILE A 165 -1.04 6.95 -3.02
C ILE A 165 -1.80 5.65 -2.76
N ASN A 166 -2.36 5.01 -3.78
CA ASN A 166 -3.04 3.72 -3.62
C ASN A 166 -2.06 2.62 -3.22
N GLU A 167 -0.87 2.58 -3.81
CA GLU A 167 0.17 1.62 -3.47
C GLU A 167 0.66 1.80 -2.02
N ILE A 168 0.95 3.03 -1.61
CA ILE A 168 1.30 3.38 -0.22
C ILE A 168 0.17 2.92 0.72
N ASN A 169 -1.09 3.20 0.38
CA ASN A 169 -2.23 2.75 1.19
C ASN A 169 -2.34 1.22 1.27
N THR A 170 -2.03 0.50 0.20
CA THR A 170 -2.03 -0.97 0.22
C THR A 170 -0.88 -1.52 1.06
N ASN A 171 0.32 -0.95 0.94
CA ASN A 171 1.49 -1.36 1.71
C ASN A 171 1.31 -1.05 3.20
N LEU A 172 0.74 0.11 3.52
CA LEU A 172 0.41 0.52 4.88
C LEU A 172 -0.67 -0.39 5.48
N LYS A 173 -1.70 -0.78 4.71
CA LYS A 173 -2.68 -1.79 5.13
C LYS A 173 -2.03 -3.16 5.35
N ALA A 174 -1.09 -3.58 4.51
CA ALA A 174 -0.39 -4.85 4.67
C ALA A 174 0.48 -4.85 5.94
N ALA A 175 1.21 -3.76 6.19
CA ALA A 175 2.01 -3.57 7.40
C ALA A 175 1.15 -3.59 8.67
N ILE A 176 0.03 -2.84 8.68
CA ILE A 176 -0.91 -2.84 9.82
C ILE A 176 -1.47 -4.24 10.07
N VAL A 177 -1.89 -4.95 9.02
CA VAL A 177 -2.43 -6.31 9.16
C VAL A 177 -1.36 -7.29 9.67
N GLY A 178 -0.09 -7.12 9.27
CA GLY A 178 1.04 -7.90 9.79
C GLY A 178 1.27 -7.67 11.28
N GLY A 179 1.30 -6.39 11.70
CA GLY A 179 1.46 -6.00 13.10
C GLY A 179 0.34 -6.54 14.00
N VAL A 180 -0.91 -6.38 13.58
CA VAL A 180 -2.10 -6.85 14.33
C VAL A 180 -2.10 -8.36 14.53
N LYS A 181 -1.66 -9.13 13.52
CA LYS A 181 -1.56 -10.59 13.61
C LYS A 181 -0.52 -11.02 14.66
N ALA A 182 0.63 -10.35 14.70
CA ALA A 182 1.67 -10.62 15.67
C ALA A 182 1.24 -10.21 17.10
N GLU A 183 0.48 -9.13 17.24
CA GLU A 183 -0.10 -8.72 18.52
C GLU A 183 -1.07 -9.78 19.07
N ALA A 184 -1.99 -10.25 18.23
CA ALA A 184 -2.95 -11.29 18.60
C ALA A 184 -2.24 -12.59 19.02
N LEU A 185 -1.17 -12.98 18.32
CA LEU A 185 -0.33 -14.11 18.71
C LEU A 185 0.29 -13.87 20.09
N GLY A 186 0.88 -12.70 20.32
CA GLY A 186 1.49 -12.35 21.61
C GLY A 186 0.48 -12.47 22.76
N VAL A 187 -0.70 -11.87 22.60
CA VAL A 187 -1.78 -11.93 23.62
C VAL A 187 -2.24 -13.38 23.86
N LEU A 188 -2.45 -14.16 22.80
CA LEU A 188 -2.87 -15.56 22.93
C LEU A 188 -1.81 -16.40 23.65
N THR A 189 -0.54 -16.14 23.36
CA THR A 189 0.61 -16.82 23.96
C THR A 189 0.72 -16.51 25.46
N VAL A 190 0.58 -15.24 25.85
CA VAL A 190 0.54 -14.85 27.27
C VAL A 190 -0.66 -15.45 27.98
N ALA A 191 -1.85 -15.37 27.38
CA ALA A 191 -3.08 -15.92 27.97
C ALA A 191 -2.98 -17.43 28.21
N TYR A 192 -2.42 -18.16 27.25
CA TYR A 192 -2.16 -19.59 27.39
C TYR A 192 -1.13 -19.87 28.49
N GLY A 193 -0.03 -19.11 28.54
CA GLY A 193 0.96 -19.20 29.61
C GLY A 193 0.34 -19.05 31.00
N ILE A 194 -0.58 -18.10 31.18
CA ILE A 194 -1.32 -17.91 32.45
C ILE A 194 -2.29 -19.08 32.74
N ALA A 195 -2.91 -19.66 31.71
CA ALA A 195 -3.88 -20.74 31.88
C ALA A 195 -3.25 -22.07 32.32
N ILE A 196 -2.04 -22.40 31.85
CA ILE A 196 -1.32 -23.65 32.19
C ILE A 196 -1.27 -23.92 33.71
N PRO A 197 -0.72 -23.02 34.55
CA PRO A 197 -0.60 -23.28 35.98
C PRO A 197 -1.95 -23.33 36.70
N ILE A 198 -2.98 -22.66 36.18
CA ILE A 198 -4.33 -22.67 36.78
C ILE A 198 -4.99 -24.03 36.55
N ILE A 199 -4.97 -24.52 35.30
CA ILE A 199 -5.60 -25.79 34.93
C ILE A 199 -4.97 -26.96 35.69
N TYR A 200 -3.64 -26.99 35.77
CA TYR A 200 -2.91 -28.08 36.41
C TYR A 200 -2.81 -28.00 37.94
N LYS A 201 -3.25 -26.90 38.56
CA LYS A 201 -3.36 -26.79 40.02
C LYS A 201 -4.74 -27.25 40.51
N ILE A 202 -5.71 -27.36 39.60
CA ILE A 202 -7.09 -27.78 39.88
C ILE A 202 -7.31 -29.26 39.55
N ALA A 203 -6.53 -29.82 38.61
CA ALA A 203 -6.53 -31.24 38.24
C ALA A 203 -5.55 -32.06 39.09
#